data_AF-A0A437SU44-F1
#
_entry.id   AF-A0A437SU44-F1
#
_cell.length_a   1.000
_cell.length_b   1.000
_cell.length_c   1.000
_cell.angle_alpha   90.00
_cell.angle_beta   90.00
_cell.angle_gamma   90.00
#
_symmetry.space_group_name_H-M   'P 1'
#
loop_
_entity.id
_entity.type
_entity.pdbx_description
1 polymer ?
#
loop_
_entity_poly.entity_id
_entity_poly.type
_entity_poly.pdbx_seq_one_letter_code
_entity_poly.pdbx_strand_id
1 'polypeptide(L)'
;MLFKKKTGEYFLYGEGGPMSKYWRQEYGNPNGKTGGEDITPLTREEARSWFEMANNADDEMATDEVYQKEFERDDDKVMTSVMLKKKTKIKLEQAALKKGTTQSEIVEKLIEEM
;
A
#
# COMPACT_ATOMS: atom_id res chain seq x y z
N MET A 1 1.12 -15.27 -3.09
CA MET A 1 2.09 -14.30 -2.54
C MET A 1 1.84 -12.92 -3.14
N LEU A 2 1.85 -11.87 -2.33
CA LEU A 2 1.62 -10.49 -2.74
C LEU A 2 2.93 -9.83 -3.21
N PHE A 3 2.85 -9.07 -4.28
CA PHE A 3 3.98 -8.35 -4.86
C PHE A 3 3.59 -6.90 -5.19
N LYS A 4 4.60 -6.03 -5.20
CA LYS A 4 4.48 -4.62 -5.59
C LYS A 4 5.43 -4.31 -6.73
N LYS A 5 4.91 -3.74 -7.81
CA LYS A 5 5.72 -3.22 -8.92
C LYS A 5 6.44 -1.93 -8.51
N LYS A 6 7.51 -1.58 -9.24
CA LYS A 6 8.20 -0.29 -9.07
C LYS A 6 7.28 0.92 -9.30
N THR A 7 6.22 0.76 -10.09
CA THR A 7 5.19 1.78 -10.35
C THR A 7 4.22 1.98 -9.18
N GLY A 8 4.24 1.10 -8.17
CA GLY A 8 3.37 1.16 -7.00
C GLY A 8 2.12 0.26 -7.08
N GLU A 9 1.86 -0.37 -8.22
CA GLU A 9 0.74 -1.31 -8.39
C GLU A 9 1.01 -2.64 -7.68
N TYR A 10 -0.04 -3.24 -7.11
CA TYR A 10 0.02 -4.52 -6.40
C TYR A 10 -0.53 -5.66 -7.26
N PHE A 11 -0.03 -6.87 -7.04
CA PHE A 11 -0.59 -8.08 -7.64
C PHE A 11 -0.33 -9.31 -6.77
N LEU A 12 -1.25 -10.26 -6.86
CA LEU A 12 -1.12 -11.60 -6.29
C LEU A 12 -0.59 -12.54 -7.35
N TYR A 13 0.49 -13.25 -7.04
CA TYR A 13 0.87 -14.44 -7.77
C TYR A 13 0.44 -15.66 -6.98
N GLY A 14 -0.16 -16.64 -7.66
CA GLY A 14 -0.48 -17.93 -7.08
C GLY A 14 -0.29 -19.04 -8.08
N GLU A 15 0.10 -20.19 -7.55
CA GLU A 15 0.27 -21.43 -8.29
C GLU A 15 -0.49 -22.55 -7.61
N GLY A 16 -0.82 -23.59 -8.36
CA GLY A 16 -1.42 -24.78 -7.78
C GLY A 16 -1.61 -25.92 -8.76
N GLY A 17 -1.92 -27.08 -8.20
CA GLY A 17 -2.12 -28.30 -8.98
C GLY A 17 -3.43 -28.32 -9.79
N PRO A 18 -3.69 -29.42 -10.51
CA PRO A 18 -4.87 -29.62 -11.37
C PRO A 18 -6.23 -29.45 -10.71
N MET A 19 -6.29 -29.55 -9.38
CA MET A 19 -7.50 -29.40 -8.56
C MET A 19 -7.63 -28.01 -7.91
N SER A 20 -6.67 -27.11 -8.14
CA SER A 20 -6.68 -25.75 -7.59
C SER A 20 -7.39 -24.78 -8.52
N LYS A 21 -7.70 -23.56 -8.04
CA LYS A 21 -8.22 -22.47 -8.89
C LYS A 21 -7.25 -22.02 -9.99
N TYR A 22 -5.98 -22.41 -9.91
CA TYR A 22 -4.93 -22.09 -10.87
C TYR A 22 -4.74 -23.18 -11.94
N TRP A 23 -5.64 -24.17 -12.00
CA TRP A 23 -5.56 -25.25 -12.99
C TRP A 23 -5.58 -24.71 -14.43
N ARG A 24 -4.89 -25.39 -15.33
CA ARG A 24 -4.96 -25.14 -16.78
C ARG A 24 -5.35 -26.39 -17.54
N GLN A 25 -5.96 -26.20 -18.71
CA GLN A 25 -6.25 -27.33 -19.60
C GLN A 25 -4.95 -27.87 -20.18
N GLU A 26 -4.81 -29.19 -20.16
CA GLU A 26 -3.68 -29.87 -20.76
C GLU A 26 -3.74 -29.76 -22.30
N TYR A 27 -2.61 -29.41 -22.92
CA TYR A 27 -2.55 -29.26 -24.37
C TYR A 27 -2.81 -30.60 -25.06
N GLY A 28 -3.78 -30.63 -25.96
CA GLY A 28 -4.14 -31.84 -26.73
C GLY A 28 -5.02 -32.85 -25.98
N ASN A 29 -5.41 -32.58 -24.73
CA ASN A 29 -6.33 -33.43 -23.97
C ASN A 29 -7.51 -32.60 -23.43
N PRO A 30 -8.68 -32.64 -24.07
CA PRO A 30 -9.85 -31.86 -23.66
C PRO A 30 -10.31 -32.12 -22.22
N ASN A 31 -10.05 -33.32 -21.69
CA ASN A 31 -10.41 -33.73 -20.34
C ASN A 31 -9.22 -33.63 -19.34
N GLY A 32 -8.03 -33.29 -19.82
CA GLY A 32 -6.82 -33.18 -19.02
C GLY A 32 -6.77 -31.84 -18.30
N LYS A 33 -6.51 -31.88 -16.99
CA LYS A 33 -6.18 -30.71 -16.19
C LYS A 33 -4.75 -30.84 -15.71
N THR A 34 -3.98 -29.77 -15.87
CA THR A 34 -2.63 -29.65 -15.30
C THR A 34 -2.61 -28.54 -14.25
N GLY A 35 -1.55 -28.52 -13.44
CA GLY A 35 -1.27 -27.40 -12.57
C GLY A 35 -0.96 -26.14 -13.37
N GLY A 36 -1.09 -24.99 -12.72
CA GLY A 36 -0.81 -23.73 -13.36
C GLY A 36 -0.61 -22.62 -12.35
N GLU A 37 -0.39 -21.44 -12.92
CA GLU A 37 -0.10 -20.21 -12.22
C GLU A 37 -0.90 -19.06 -12.83
N ASP A 38 -1.19 -18.06 -12.00
CA ASP A 38 -1.86 -16.84 -12.43
C ASP A 38 -1.38 -15.61 -11.64
N ILE A 39 -1.55 -14.45 -12.28
CA ILE A 39 -1.25 -13.13 -11.69
C ILE A 39 -2.54 -12.31 -11.67
N THR A 40 -3.00 -11.97 -10.47
CA THR A 40 -4.20 -11.15 -10.26
C THR A 40 -3.78 -9.75 -9.80
N PRO A 41 -3.99 -8.70 -10.61
CA PRO A 41 -3.79 -7.32 -10.16
C PRO A 41 -4.71 -6.99 -8.97
N LEU A 42 -4.22 -6.18 -8.04
CA LEU A 42 -4.99 -5.75 -6.87
C LEU A 42 -4.98 -4.22 -6.75
N THR A 43 -6.07 -3.67 -6.21
CA THR A 43 -6.04 -2.30 -5.67
C THR A 43 -5.19 -2.25 -4.39
N ARG A 44 -4.88 -1.04 -3.91
CA ARG A 44 -4.13 -0.87 -2.67
C ARG A 44 -4.91 -1.42 -1.47
N GLU A 45 -6.22 -1.21 -1.45
CA GLU A 45 -7.13 -1.70 -0.41
C GLU A 45 -7.20 -3.23 -0.42
N GLU A 46 -7.31 -3.84 -1.59
CA GLU A 46 -7.31 -5.30 -1.73
C GLU A 46 -5.96 -5.91 -1.30
N ALA A 47 -4.84 -5.24 -1.63
CA ALA A 47 -3.51 -5.65 -1.19
C ALA A 47 -3.35 -5.53 0.34
N ARG A 48 -3.91 -4.47 0.94
CA ARG A 48 -3.93 -4.28 2.40
C ARG A 48 -4.72 -5.39 3.08
N SER A 49 -5.94 -5.68 2.60
CA SER A 49 -6.76 -6.75 3.15
C SER A 49 -6.10 -8.12 3.00
N TRP A 50 -5.43 -8.39 1.87
CA TRP A 50 -4.65 -9.62 1.72
C TRP A 50 -3.55 -9.73 2.76
N PHE A 51 -2.81 -8.64 3.01
CA PHE A 51 -1.73 -8.61 3.98
C PHE A 51 -2.23 -8.88 5.41
N GLU A 52 -3.34 -8.25 5.80
CA GLU A 52 -3.98 -8.47 7.11
C GLU A 52 -4.43 -9.94 7.27
N MET A 53 -4.98 -10.55 6.21
CA MET A 53 -5.35 -11.97 6.23
C MET A 53 -4.13 -12.89 6.26
N ALA A 54 -3.05 -12.54 5.57
CA ALA A 54 -1.82 -13.32 5.54
C ALA A 54 -1.09 -13.30 6.88
N ASN A 55 -1.00 -12.14 7.54
CA ASN A 55 -0.38 -12.00 8.86
C ASN A 55 -1.08 -12.91 9.89
N ASN A 56 -2.41 -12.94 9.89
CA ASN A 56 -3.18 -13.84 10.77
C ASN A 56 -2.94 -15.35 10.52
N ALA A 57 -2.43 -15.72 9.34
CA ALA A 57 -2.19 -17.11 8.97
C ALA A 57 -0.73 -17.53 9.21
N ASP A 58 0.21 -16.64 8.94
CA ASP A 58 1.66 -16.85 9.07
C ASP A 58 2.39 -15.49 9.12
N ASP A 59 2.85 -15.10 10.31
CA ASP A 59 3.58 -13.84 10.54
C ASP A 59 4.83 -13.70 9.64
N GLU A 60 5.47 -14.79 9.22
CA GLU A 60 6.64 -14.73 8.35
C GLU A 60 6.28 -14.26 6.92
N MET A 61 5.03 -14.44 6.50
CA MET A 61 4.56 -13.99 5.20
C MET A 61 4.22 -12.49 5.15
N ALA A 62 3.96 -11.88 6.31
CA ALA A 62 3.35 -10.56 6.39
C ALA A 62 3.62 -9.85 7.73
N THR A 63 4.87 -9.45 7.98
CA THR A 63 5.24 -8.81 9.26
C THR A 63 4.63 -7.43 9.46
N ASP A 64 4.36 -7.08 10.73
CA ASP A 64 3.85 -5.77 11.13
C ASP A 64 4.74 -4.61 10.64
N GLU A 65 6.07 -4.77 10.64
CA GLU A 65 7.00 -3.75 10.14
C GLU A 65 6.79 -3.45 8.65
N VAL A 66 6.55 -4.48 7.84
CA VAL A 66 6.28 -4.32 6.41
C VAL A 66 4.90 -3.70 6.20
N TYR A 67 3.90 -4.07 7.01
CA TYR A 67 2.57 -3.47 6.97
C TYR A 67 2.63 -1.95 7.23
N GLN A 68 3.27 -1.55 8.33
CA GLN A 68 3.37 -0.14 8.72
C GLN A 68 4.01 0.70 7.61
N LYS A 69 5.12 0.20 7.05
CA LYS A 69 5.82 0.90 5.98
C LYS A 69 4.99 1.06 4.69
N GLU A 70 4.22 0.05 4.32
CA GLU A 70 3.56 -0.01 3.00
C GLU A 70 2.12 0.51 3.01
N PHE A 71 1.39 0.31 4.11
CA PHE A 71 -0.05 0.60 4.19
C PHE A 71 -0.40 1.70 5.19
N GLU A 72 0.41 1.93 6.22
CA GLU A 72 0.17 2.97 7.24
C GLU A 72 0.60 4.37 6.78
N ARG A 73 0.82 4.56 5.48
CA ARG A 73 0.87 5.89 4.88
C ARG A 73 -0.52 6.51 4.96
N ASP A 74 -0.75 7.18 6.09
CA ASP A 74 -1.77 8.14 6.46
C ASP A 74 -2.69 8.57 5.29
N ASP A 75 -3.68 7.73 5.00
CA ASP A 75 -4.70 7.99 3.97
C ASP A 75 -5.64 9.15 4.39
N ASP A 76 -5.53 9.63 5.63
CA ASP A 76 -6.27 10.79 6.14
C ASP A 76 -5.64 12.13 5.73
N LYS A 77 -4.44 12.14 5.14
CA LYS A 77 -3.78 13.37 4.68
C LYS A 77 -4.20 13.76 3.28
N VAL A 78 -5.09 14.74 3.20
CA VAL A 78 -5.47 15.39 1.93
C VAL A 78 -4.51 16.53 1.56
N MET A 79 -4.08 16.59 0.30
CA MET A 79 -3.32 17.74 -0.18
C MET A 79 -4.21 18.97 -0.30
N THR A 80 -3.86 20.03 0.43
CA THR A 80 -4.51 21.34 0.33
C THR A 80 -3.52 22.39 -0.20
N SER A 81 -3.96 23.16 -1.20
CA SER A 81 -3.20 24.28 -1.75
C SER A 81 -3.74 25.59 -1.22
N VAL A 82 -2.88 26.42 -0.62
CA VAL A 82 -3.24 27.73 -0.07
C VAL A 82 -2.25 28.79 -0.54
N MET A 83 -2.76 29.94 -0.94
CA MET A 83 -1.93 31.10 -1.25
C MET A 83 -1.59 31.87 0.03
N LEU A 84 -0.29 31.99 0.31
CA LEU A 84 0.23 32.72 1.46
C LEU A 84 1.11 33.88 0.97
N LYS A 85 1.16 34.96 1.76
CA LYS A 85 2.16 36.01 1.55
C LYS A 85 3.56 35.41 1.69
N LYS A 86 4.51 35.86 0.85
CA LYS A 86 5.91 35.37 0.85
C LYS A 86 6.56 35.42 2.25
N LYS A 87 6.34 36.50 2.99
CA LYS A 87 6.83 36.65 4.37
C LYS A 87 6.27 35.59 5.33
N THR A 88 5.03 35.17 5.14
CA THR A 88 4.38 34.14 5.96
C THR A 88 4.92 32.75 5.65
N LYS A 89 5.13 32.44 4.36
CA LYS A 89 5.75 31.17 3.94
C LYS A 89 7.16 31.01 4.53
N ILE A 90 7.98 32.07 4.46
CA ILE A 90 9.34 32.07 5.05
C ILE A 90 9.28 31.79 6.56
N LYS A 91 8.33 32.41 7.28
CA LYS A 91 8.15 32.16 8.71
C LYS A 91 7.74 30.71 9.00
N LEU A 92 6.86 30.14 8.17
CA LEU A 92 6.42 28.75 8.30
C LEU A 92 7.58 27.77 8.08
N GLU A 93 8.40 28.01 7.05
CA GLU A 93 9.63 27.23 6.78
C GLU A 93 10.62 27.30 7.95
N GLN A 94 10.86 28.51 8.48
CA GLN A 94 11.75 28.69 9.64
C GLN A 94 11.20 28.02 10.89
N ALA A 95 9.89 28.05 11.12
CA ALA A 95 9.26 27.40 12.26
C ALA A 95 9.36 25.87 12.15
N ALA A 96 9.15 25.31 10.95
CA ALA A 96 9.34 23.89 10.66
C ALA A 96 10.78 23.44 10.95
N LEU A 97 11.77 24.18 10.44
CA LEU A 97 13.19 23.92 10.69
C LEU A 97 13.56 23.97 12.18
N LYS A 98 13.07 24.98 12.91
CA LYS A 98 13.37 25.13 14.34
C LYS A 98 12.75 24.05 15.21
N LYS A 99 11.55 23.57 14.85
CA LYS A 99 10.83 22.54 15.61
C LYS A 99 11.16 21.12 15.17
N GLY A 100 11.86 20.94 14.04
CA GLY A 100 12.12 19.62 13.46
C GLY A 100 10.85 18.93 12.96
N THR A 101 9.81 19.70 12.62
CA THR A 101 8.49 19.20 12.21
C THR A 101 8.21 19.58 10.76
N THR A 102 7.17 19.00 10.17
CA THR A 102 6.72 19.40 8.83
C THR A 102 5.90 20.70 8.86
N GLN A 103 5.72 21.34 7.70
CA GLN A 103 4.86 22.52 7.59
C GLN A 103 3.38 22.15 7.81
N SER A 104 2.95 20.96 7.37
CA SER A 104 1.59 20.45 7.57
C SER A 104 1.28 20.29 9.06
N GLU A 105 2.16 19.65 9.84
CA GLU A 105 1.98 19.50 11.29
C GLU A 105 1.87 20.84 12.03
N ILE A 106 2.59 21.87 11.59
CA ILE A 106 2.47 23.22 12.17
C ILE A 106 1.10 23.82 11.86
N VAL A 107 0.62 23.66 10.62
CA VAL A 107 -0.69 24.17 10.22
C VAL A 107 -1.82 23.45 10.95
N GLU A 108 -1.75 22.12 11.06
CA GLU A 108 -2.71 21.31 11.81
C GLU A 108 -2.81 21.77 13.27
N LYS A 109 -1.67 21.86 13.99
CA LYS A 109 -1.66 22.34 15.38
C LYS A 109 -2.24 23.74 15.54
N LEU A 110 -1.92 24.65 14.61
CA LEU A 110 -2.45 26.00 14.65
C LEU A 110 -3.97 26.05 14.43
N ILE A 111 -4.53 25.10 13.68
CA ILE A 111 -5.98 25.00 13.45
C ILE A 111 -6.67 24.32 14.64
N GLU A 112 -6.05 23.32 15.27
CA GLU A 112 -6.57 22.65 16.47
C GLU A 112 -6.58 23.56 17.71
N GLU A 113 -5.65 24.52 17.77
CA GLU A 113 -5.55 25.53 18.84
C GLU A 113 -6.50 26.74 18.65
N MET A 114 -7.30 26.78 17.57
CA MET A 114 -8.31 27.83 17.33
C MET A 114 -9.58 27.63 18.16
#